data_AF-A0A919T8P0-F1
#
_entry.id   AF-A0A919T8P0-F1
#
_cell.length_a   1.000
_cell.length_b   1.000
_cell.length_c   1.000
_cell.angle_alpha   90.00
_cell.angle_beta   90.00
_cell.angle_gamma   90.00
#
_symmetry.space_group_name_H-M   'P 1'
#
loop_
_entity.id
_entity.type
_entity.pdbx_description
1 polymer ?
#
loop_
_entity_poly.entity_id
_entity_poly.type
_entity_poly.pdbx_seq_one_letter_code
_entity_poly.pdbx_strand_id
1 'polypeptide(L)'
;MAGVIVDTRGLARSEQNGRGSAEPEAALPDSDRPELGGALEALSGEILKKRSLEISSTSFVTIISIILGVALALLAEKTFPFPRPLVAAQSACMLLLFVCTFYYFLSISIILRWAPSFADCAQPFIITSLEIPPTYFLGRVTGWDACLAILFVFVAAGVGSTVMWSPVSHFGGDRKAQRMLHRIFREVAVIFGTGALSLASIGLAAHFAQAGKMWWGFGSCAVVLATLGALVARMEIQLSRIHAYYGVNRPPFN
;
A
#
# COMPACT_ATOMS: atom_id res chain seq x y z
N MET A 1 -44.85 -61.80 -33.05
CA MET A 1 -43.85 -62.23 -34.04
C MET A 1 -42.55 -62.44 -33.30
N ALA A 2 -42.21 -63.71 -33.05
CA ALA A 2 -40.98 -64.14 -32.41
C ALA A 2 -40.16 -64.91 -33.45
N GLY A 3 -38.87 -64.61 -33.57
CA GLY A 3 -37.92 -65.30 -34.43
C GLY A 3 -36.68 -65.64 -33.62
N VAL A 4 -36.36 -66.93 -33.57
CA VAL A 4 -35.13 -67.53 -33.04
C VAL A 4 -34.52 -68.36 -34.18
N ILE A 5 -33.19 -68.40 -34.27
CA ILE A 5 -32.27 -69.49 -34.75
C ILE A 5 -30.92 -68.80 -35.13
N VAL A 6 -29.87 -68.85 -34.28
CA VAL A 6 -28.74 -69.84 -34.20
C VAL A 6 -27.77 -69.68 -35.39
N ASP A 7 -26.59 -69.06 -35.23
CA ASP A 7 -25.29 -69.50 -34.65
C ASP A 7 -24.32 -70.11 -35.68
N THR A 8 -23.03 -69.90 -35.38
CA THR A 8 -21.82 -70.67 -35.73
C THR A 8 -20.86 -70.15 -36.79
N ARG A 9 -19.57 -70.29 -36.41
CA ARG A 9 -18.29 -70.20 -37.15
C ARG A 9 -17.64 -68.81 -37.07
N GLY A 10 -16.59 -68.56 -36.30
CA GLY A 10 -15.52 -69.46 -35.83
C GLY A 10 -14.29 -69.31 -36.73
N LEU A 11 -13.12 -69.15 -36.09
CA LEU A 11 -11.75 -69.05 -36.64
C LEU A 11 -11.37 -67.66 -37.17
N ALA A 12 -10.19 -67.10 -36.97
CA ALA A 12 -9.02 -67.42 -36.16
C ALA A 12 -8.04 -66.24 -36.32
N ARG A 13 -7.47 -65.71 -35.23
CA ARG A 13 -6.03 -65.40 -35.17
C ARG A 13 -5.59 -65.00 -33.76
N SER A 14 -4.80 -65.89 -33.19
CA SER A 14 -3.83 -65.65 -32.12
C SER A 14 -2.71 -64.73 -32.63
N GLU A 15 -2.30 -63.76 -31.80
CA GLU A 15 -0.91 -63.40 -31.45
C GLU A 15 -0.92 -62.07 -30.65
N GLN A 16 -0.77 -62.12 -29.33
CA GLN A 16 0.49 -61.86 -28.61
C GLN A 16 1.12 -60.48 -28.92
N ASN A 17 0.95 -59.50 -28.03
CA ASN A 17 2.08 -58.99 -27.25
C ASN A 17 1.65 -57.96 -26.20
N GLY A 18 2.17 -58.13 -24.98
CA GLY A 18 1.78 -57.37 -23.81
C GLY A 18 2.28 -55.93 -23.78
N ARG A 19 1.61 -55.14 -22.94
CA ARG A 19 2.22 -54.03 -22.21
C ARG A 19 1.27 -53.55 -21.11
N GLY A 20 1.77 -53.63 -19.88
CA GLY A 20 1.40 -52.75 -18.78
C GLY A 20 -0.06 -52.80 -18.35
N SER A 21 -0.34 -53.60 -17.34
CA SER A 21 -1.28 -53.21 -16.29
C SER A 21 -0.97 -51.77 -15.87
N ALA A 22 -1.74 -50.81 -16.39
CA ALA A 22 -1.78 -49.47 -15.86
C ALA A 22 -2.35 -49.60 -14.45
N GLU A 23 -1.47 -49.54 -13.46
CA GLU A 23 -1.85 -49.23 -12.09
C GLU A 23 -2.78 -48.01 -12.13
N PRO A 24 -3.88 -48.01 -11.37
CA PRO A 24 -4.66 -46.80 -11.22
C PRO A 24 -3.72 -45.76 -10.63
N GLU A 25 -3.35 -44.78 -11.46
CA GLU A 25 -2.62 -43.58 -11.06
C GLU A 25 -3.41 -42.99 -9.90
N ALA A 26 -2.91 -43.25 -8.69
CA ALA A 26 -3.49 -42.76 -7.47
C ALA A 26 -3.50 -41.24 -7.62
N ALA A 27 -4.69 -40.68 -7.83
CA ALA A 27 -4.89 -39.25 -7.78
C ALA A 27 -4.27 -38.77 -6.47
N LEU A 28 -3.13 -38.08 -6.59
CA LEU A 28 -2.48 -37.43 -5.47
C LEU A 28 -3.54 -36.60 -4.76
N PRO A 29 -3.69 -36.72 -3.43
CA PRO A 29 -4.65 -35.89 -2.71
C PRO A 29 -4.29 -34.43 -3.01
N ASP A 30 -5.26 -33.70 -3.55
CA ASP A 30 -5.19 -32.29 -3.94
C ASP A 30 -5.02 -31.34 -2.71
N SER A 31 -4.54 -31.87 -1.58
CA SER A 31 -4.51 -31.24 -0.25
C SER A 31 -3.14 -30.77 0.21
N ASP A 32 -2.06 -31.01 -0.55
CA ASP A 32 -0.69 -30.67 -0.16
C ASP A 32 -0.13 -29.43 -0.88
N ARG A 33 -0.99 -28.60 -1.48
CA ARG A 33 -0.59 -27.21 -1.72
C ARG A 33 -0.68 -26.50 -0.37
N PRO A 34 0.43 -26.07 0.24
CA PRO A 34 0.33 -25.22 1.41
C PRO A 34 -0.54 -24.04 1.00
N GLU A 35 -1.68 -23.85 1.66
CA GLU A 35 -2.51 -22.67 1.43
C GLU A 35 -1.56 -21.49 1.52
N LEU A 36 -1.50 -20.67 0.46
CA LEU A 36 -0.52 -19.59 0.27
C LEU A 36 -0.55 -18.49 1.36
N GLY A 37 -1.27 -18.70 2.48
CA GLY A 37 -1.25 -17.90 3.70
C GLY A 37 -0.99 -18.67 5.00
N GLY A 38 -0.76 -19.98 4.99
CA GLY A 38 -0.53 -20.79 6.20
C GLY A 38 0.81 -20.52 6.90
N ALA A 39 1.78 -19.91 6.20
CA ALA A 39 3.06 -19.49 6.77
C ALA A 39 3.01 -18.12 7.46
N LEU A 40 1.91 -17.38 7.33
CA LEU A 40 1.74 -16.04 7.90
C LEU A 40 0.76 -16.09 9.07
N GLU A 41 1.18 -15.55 10.22
CA GLU A 41 0.34 -15.37 11.39
C GLU A 41 -0.88 -14.48 11.04
N ALA A 42 -2.05 -15.10 10.97
CA ALA A 42 -3.33 -14.44 10.73
C ALA A 42 -3.60 -13.37 11.79
N LEU A 43 -4.26 -12.28 11.40
CA LEU A 43 -4.57 -11.18 12.31
C LEU A 43 -5.50 -11.63 13.45
N SER A 44 -4.99 -11.61 14.69
CA SER A 44 -5.74 -11.88 15.92
C SER A 44 -5.51 -10.75 16.95
N GLY A 45 -6.34 -10.68 17.99
CA GLY A 45 -6.21 -9.66 19.04
C GLY A 45 -4.87 -9.73 19.80
N GLU A 46 -4.35 -10.93 20.06
CA GLU A 46 -3.04 -11.12 20.72
C GLU A 46 -1.89 -10.68 19.81
N ILE A 47 -1.97 -11.02 18.53
CA ILE A 47 -0.98 -10.62 17.52
C ILE A 47 -0.99 -9.10 17.34
N LEU A 48 -2.16 -8.47 17.32
CA LEU A 48 -2.29 -7.02 17.22
C LEU A 48 -1.61 -6.31 18.41
N LYS A 49 -1.83 -6.80 19.64
CA LYS A 49 -1.15 -6.29 20.85
C LYS A 49 0.36 -6.47 20.77
N LYS A 50 0.83 -7.68 20.43
CA LYS A 50 2.26 -8.00 20.32
C LYS A 50 2.96 -7.09 19.29
N ARG A 51 2.40 -6.97 18.08
CA ARG A 51 2.96 -6.14 17.01
C ARG A 51 3.00 -4.66 17.36
N SER A 52 1.99 -4.16 18.06
CA SER A 52 1.97 -2.76 18.51
C SER A 52 3.14 -2.40 19.43
N LEU A 53 3.62 -3.36 20.22
CA LEU A 53 4.78 -3.20 21.10
C LEU A 53 6.10 -3.36 20.34
N GLU A 54 6.21 -4.39 19.51
CA GLU A 54 7.44 -4.73 18.77
C GLU A 54 7.84 -3.66 17.73
N ILE A 55 6.86 -3.13 16.99
CA ILE A 55 7.11 -2.17 15.91
C ILE A 55 7.47 -0.78 16.45
N SER A 56 7.15 -0.45 17.71
CA SER A 56 7.32 0.89 18.28
C SER A 56 8.79 1.36 18.35
N SER A 57 9.75 0.46 18.48
CA SER A 57 11.18 0.81 18.63
C SER A 57 11.83 1.18 17.30
N THR A 58 11.62 0.36 16.25
CA THR A 58 12.04 0.66 14.87
C THR A 58 11.40 1.96 14.40
N SER A 59 10.18 2.22 14.87
CA SER A 59 9.44 3.41 14.50
C SER A 59 10.13 4.71 14.91
N PHE A 60 10.68 4.73 16.12
CA PHE A 60 11.36 5.90 16.68
C PHE A 60 12.60 6.28 15.87
N VAL A 61 13.38 5.28 15.44
CA VAL A 61 14.61 5.51 14.65
C VAL A 61 14.28 6.13 13.29
N THR A 62 13.24 5.64 12.62
CA THR A 62 12.83 6.18 11.32
C THR A 62 12.31 7.61 11.42
N ILE A 63 11.53 7.96 12.45
CA ILE A 63 11.10 9.36 12.70
C ILE A 63 12.31 10.27 12.86
N ILE A 64 13.32 9.85 13.64
CA ILE A 64 14.53 10.64 13.84
C ILE A 64 15.29 10.83 12.53
N SER A 65 15.41 9.79 11.70
CA SER A 65 16.04 9.89 10.37
C SER A 65 15.31 10.85 9.44
N ILE A 66 13.97 10.82 9.43
CA ILE A 66 13.14 11.76 8.66
C ILE A 66 13.39 13.20 9.12
N ILE A 67 13.35 13.45 10.43
CA ILE A 67 13.58 14.79 11.01
C ILE A 67 14.98 15.28 10.66
N LEU A 68 15.99 14.41 10.72
CA LEU A 68 17.37 14.73 10.33
C LEU A 68 17.49 15.02 8.83
N GLY A 69 16.82 14.26 7.97
CA GLY A 69 16.78 14.49 6.53
C GLY A 69 16.16 15.84 6.16
N VAL A 70 15.03 16.19 6.77
CA VAL A 70 14.40 17.51 6.59
C VAL A 70 15.26 18.63 7.17
N ALA A 71 15.88 18.42 8.33
CA ALA A 71 16.79 19.40 8.92
C ALA A 71 18.01 19.65 8.04
N LEU A 72 18.57 18.60 7.42
CA LEU A 72 19.66 18.69 6.44
C LEU A 72 19.22 19.43 5.17
N ALA A 73 18.01 19.17 4.67
CA ALA A 73 17.43 19.88 3.54
C ALA A 73 17.26 21.39 3.81
N LEU A 74 16.74 21.75 4.98
CA LEU A 74 16.62 23.14 5.44
C LEU A 74 17.99 23.81 5.66
N LEU A 75 18.98 23.05 6.13
CA LEU A 75 20.35 23.53 6.26
C LEU A 75 20.95 23.81 4.88
N ALA A 76 20.73 22.92 3.92
CA ALA A 76 21.14 23.09 2.53
C ALA A 76 20.43 24.28 1.86
N GLU A 77 19.17 24.56 2.22
CA GLU A 77 18.42 25.72 1.74
C GLU A 77 19.03 27.06 2.18
N LYS A 78 19.56 27.15 3.42
CA LYS A 78 20.28 28.36 3.87
C LYS A 78 21.54 28.67 3.06
N THR A 79 21.99 27.72 2.24
CA THR A 79 23.09 27.89 1.29
C THR A 79 22.65 28.48 -0.06
N PHE A 80 21.34 28.56 -0.36
CA PHE A 80 20.83 29.03 -1.66
C PHE A 80 19.92 30.28 -1.55
N PRO A 81 19.99 31.23 -2.51
CA PRO A 81 19.34 32.54 -2.43
C PRO A 81 17.87 32.54 -2.91
N PHE A 82 17.01 31.68 -2.36
CA PHE A 82 15.59 31.58 -2.76
C PHE A 82 14.64 32.38 -1.81
N PRO A 83 13.46 32.82 -2.29
CA PRO A 83 12.57 33.72 -1.54
C PRO A 83 11.97 33.06 -0.29
N ARG A 84 12.01 33.80 0.83
CA ARG A 84 12.01 33.32 2.22
C ARG A 84 10.72 32.67 2.80
N PRO A 85 9.48 32.94 2.36
CA PRO A 85 8.28 32.40 3.02
C PRO A 85 7.67 31.16 2.37
N LEU A 86 7.64 31.09 1.04
CA LEU A 86 7.04 29.95 0.33
C LEU A 86 7.84 28.67 0.57
N VAL A 87 9.16 28.79 0.57
CA VAL A 87 10.03 27.64 0.82
C VAL A 87 9.81 27.11 2.24
N ALA A 88 9.78 27.98 3.25
CA ALA A 88 9.49 27.58 4.62
C ALA A 88 8.13 26.84 4.74
N ALA A 89 7.09 27.32 4.04
CA ALA A 89 5.79 26.66 4.01
C ALA A 89 5.85 25.27 3.35
N GLN A 90 6.54 25.15 2.22
CA GLN A 90 6.72 23.88 1.51
C GLN A 90 7.57 22.89 2.33
N SER A 91 8.63 23.35 2.99
CA SER A 91 9.46 22.54 3.88
C SER A 91 8.67 22.03 5.10
N ALA A 92 7.84 22.89 5.71
CA ALA A 92 6.93 22.47 6.77
C ALA A 92 5.90 21.44 6.28
N CYS A 93 5.35 21.62 5.07
CA CYS A 93 4.46 20.64 4.45
C CYS A 93 5.15 19.30 4.21
N MET A 94 6.41 19.29 3.77
CA MET A 94 7.18 18.06 3.60
C MET A 94 7.42 17.33 4.91
N LEU A 95 7.80 18.06 5.97
CA LEU A 95 7.94 17.46 7.29
C LEU A 95 6.65 16.74 7.71
N LEU A 96 5.50 17.42 7.56
CA LEU A 96 4.20 16.83 7.88
C LEU A 96 3.84 15.66 6.96
N LEU A 97 4.17 15.75 5.67
CA LEU A 97 3.99 14.65 4.71
C LEU A 97 4.79 13.42 5.13
N PHE A 98 6.04 13.58 5.57
CA PHE A 98 6.84 12.46 6.05
C PHE A 98 6.28 11.87 7.34
N VAL A 99 5.92 12.72 8.31
CA VAL A 99 5.31 12.27 9.58
C VAL A 99 4.03 11.48 9.29
N CYS A 100 3.18 11.97 8.39
CA CYS A 100 1.93 11.29 8.02
C CYS A 100 2.18 9.99 7.22
N THR A 101 3.13 9.99 6.29
CA THR A 101 3.52 8.80 5.51
C THR A 101 4.05 7.71 6.44
N PHE A 102 4.87 8.12 7.39
CA PHE A 102 5.41 7.26 8.41
C PHE A 102 4.32 6.70 9.34
N TYR A 103 3.43 7.57 9.83
CA TYR A 103 2.26 7.17 10.62
C TYR A 103 1.38 6.15 9.89
N TYR A 104 1.10 6.42 8.60
CA TYR A 104 0.36 5.49 7.73
C TYR A 104 1.06 4.15 7.64
N PHE A 105 2.37 4.15 7.34
CA PHE A 105 3.15 2.92 7.21
C PHE A 105 3.08 2.09 8.49
N LEU A 106 3.37 2.69 9.65
CA LEU A 106 3.27 1.98 10.92
C LEU A 106 1.90 1.37 11.16
N SER A 107 0.85 2.15 10.93
CA SER A 107 -0.52 1.74 11.15
C SER A 107 -0.88 0.53 10.29
N ILE A 108 -0.43 0.51 9.03
CA ILE A 108 -0.66 -0.61 8.12
C ILE A 108 0.22 -1.82 8.49
N SER A 109 1.49 -1.62 8.86
CA SER A 109 2.39 -2.72 9.29
C SER A 109 1.91 -3.42 10.57
N ILE A 110 1.20 -2.71 11.45
CA ILE A 110 0.57 -3.33 12.63
C ILE A 110 -0.57 -4.27 12.20
N ILE A 111 -1.38 -3.88 11.22
CA ILE A 111 -2.56 -4.63 10.77
C ILE A 111 -2.19 -5.75 9.80
N LEU A 112 -1.25 -5.51 8.90
CA LEU A 112 -0.83 -6.43 7.85
C LEU A 112 0.62 -6.86 8.07
N ARG A 113 0.84 -8.16 8.19
CA ARG A 113 2.17 -8.74 8.07
C ARG A 113 2.23 -9.53 6.76
N TRP A 114 2.98 -9.01 5.81
CA TRP A 114 3.39 -9.74 4.62
C TRP A 114 4.74 -10.41 4.91
N ALA A 115 5.03 -11.52 4.24
CA ALA A 115 6.42 -11.93 4.12
C ALA A 115 7.15 -10.82 3.34
N PRO A 116 8.35 -10.38 3.76
CA PRO A 116 9.07 -9.30 3.10
C PRO A 116 9.21 -9.63 1.62
N SER A 117 8.50 -8.88 0.80
CA SER A 117 8.53 -8.96 -0.65
C SER A 117 9.56 -7.97 -1.18
N PHE A 118 9.94 -8.11 -2.45
CA PHE A 118 10.79 -7.11 -3.11
C PHE A 118 10.21 -5.69 -2.99
N ALA A 119 8.88 -5.55 -2.92
CA ALA A 119 8.21 -4.26 -2.72
C ALA A 119 8.47 -3.67 -1.32
N ASP A 120 8.55 -4.49 -0.28
CA ASP A 120 8.90 -4.04 1.09
C ASP A 120 10.38 -3.60 1.15
N CYS A 121 11.26 -4.25 0.40
CA CYS A 121 12.66 -3.85 0.25
C CYS A 121 12.84 -2.61 -0.63
N ALA A 122 11.91 -2.32 -1.55
CA ALA A 122 11.89 -1.12 -2.36
C ALA A 122 11.37 0.11 -1.58
N GLN A 123 10.70 -0.12 -0.45
CA GLN A 123 10.05 0.94 0.31
C GLN A 123 11.03 2.00 0.87
N PRO A 124 12.22 1.66 1.41
CA PRO A 124 13.22 2.65 1.76
C PRO A 124 13.62 3.52 0.57
N PHE A 125 13.73 2.95 -0.63
CA PHE A 125 14.04 3.72 -1.84
C PHE A 125 12.89 4.65 -2.24
N ILE A 126 11.65 4.24 -2.05
CA ILE A 126 10.47 5.09 -2.27
C ILE A 126 10.46 6.23 -1.25
N ILE A 127 10.76 5.98 0.03
CA ILE A 127 10.88 7.00 1.08
C ILE A 127 12.05 7.96 0.80
N THR A 128 13.21 7.47 0.36
CA THR A 128 14.33 8.33 -0.04
C THR A 128 13.99 9.13 -1.31
N SER A 129 13.25 8.53 -2.25
CA SER A 129 12.75 9.21 -3.46
C SER A 129 11.59 10.17 -3.16
N LEU A 130 10.98 10.06 -1.98
CA LEU A 130 10.05 11.02 -1.41
C LEU A 130 10.79 12.21 -0.79
N GLU A 131 12.00 11.99 -0.28
CA GLU A 131 12.83 13.01 0.38
C GLU A 131 13.54 13.96 -0.57
N ILE A 132 14.22 13.45 -1.59
CA ILE A 132 15.17 14.26 -2.37
C ILE A 132 14.47 15.09 -3.47
N PRO A 133 13.62 14.50 -4.34
CA PRO A 133 13.09 15.20 -5.50
C PRO A 133 12.16 16.38 -5.17
N PRO A 134 11.15 16.28 -4.28
CA PRO A 134 10.33 17.45 -3.95
C PRO A 134 11.18 18.54 -3.31
N THR A 135 12.09 18.18 -2.41
CA THR A 135 13.01 19.12 -1.74
C THR A 135 13.87 19.90 -2.75
N TYR A 136 14.31 19.28 -3.84
CA TYR A 136 15.04 19.97 -4.91
C TYR A 136 14.20 21.07 -5.61
N PHE A 137 12.87 20.92 -5.63
CA PHE A 137 11.94 21.87 -6.23
C PHE A 137 11.34 22.87 -5.24
N LEU A 138 11.90 22.99 -4.04
CA LEU A 138 11.53 24.02 -3.09
C LEU A 138 11.61 25.43 -3.72
N GLY A 139 10.54 26.20 -3.58
CA GLY A 139 10.36 27.52 -4.20
C GLY A 139 10.00 27.47 -5.70
N ARG A 140 10.05 26.30 -6.34
CA ARG A 140 9.67 26.08 -7.75
C ARG A 140 8.33 25.33 -7.84
N VAL A 141 7.25 26.09 -7.73
CA VAL A 141 5.86 25.59 -7.66
C VAL A 141 5.54 24.51 -8.71
N THR A 142 5.81 24.75 -9.99
CA THR A 142 5.49 23.76 -11.04
C THR A 142 6.23 22.43 -10.86
N GLY A 143 7.51 22.47 -10.49
CA GLY A 143 8.30 21.25 -10.26
C GLY A 143 7.87 20.51 -9.00
N TRP A 144 7.57 21.27 -7.94
CA TRP A 144 7.02 20.77 -6.69
C TRP A 144 5.71 20.02 -6.90
N ASP A 145 4.75 20.67 -7.57
CA ASP A 145 3.42 20.15 -7.81
C ASP A 145 3.45 18.93 -8.72
N ALA A 146 4.24 18.96 -9.78
CA ALA A 146 4.41 17.81 -10.68
C ALA A 146 4.98 16.60 -9.94
N CYS A 147 6.01 16.81 -9.12
CA CYS A 147 6.65 15.76 -8.35
C CYS A 147 5.66 15.13 -7.34
N LEU A 148 4.96 15.96 -6.57
CA LEU A 148 3.97 15.48 -5.60
C LEU A 148 2.74 14.85 -6.26
N ALA A 149 2.29 15.35 -7.41
CA ALA A 149 1.19 14.74 -8.14
C ALA A 149 1.55 13.33 -8.63
N ILE A 150 2.73 13.15 -9.25
CA ILE A 150 3.23 11.83 -9.67
C ILE A 150 3.30 10.88 -8.48
N LEU A 151 3.85 11.37 -7.37
CA LEU A 151 3.95 10.61 -6.15
C LEU A 151 2.57 10.18 -5.63
N PHE A 152 1.61 11.09 -5.54
CA PHE A 152 0.27 10.78 -5.04
C PHE A 152 -0.45 9.78 -5.96
N VAL A 153 -0.24 9.86 -7.28
CA VAL A 153 -0.69 8.82 -8.23
C VAL A 153 -0.04 7.48 -7.91
N PHE A 154 1.27 7.45 -7.66
CA PHE A 154 1.97 6.21 -7.34
C PHE A 154 1.47 5.58 -6.04
N VAL A 155 1.19 6.38 -5.01
CA VAL A 155 0.56 5.92 -3.77
C VAL A 155 -0.83 5.36 -4.03
N ALA A 156 -1.68 6.09 -4.76
CA ALA A 156 -3.03 5.62 -5.09
C ALA A 156 -3.01 4.30 -5.89
N ALA A 157 -2.10 4.18 -6.86
CA ALA A 157 -1.90 2.97 -7.65
C ALA A 157 -1.36 1.80 -6.81
N GLY A 158 -0.38 2.07 -5.93
CA GLY A 158 0.20 1.08 -5.02
C GLY A 158 -0.86 0.49 -4.09
N VAL A 159 -1.64 1.36 -3.44
CA VAL A 159 -2.75 0.94 -2.58
C VAL A 159 -3.84 0.20 -3.36
N GLY A 160 -4.17 0.66 -4.58
CA GLY A 160 -5.10 -0.02 -5.47
C GLY A 160 -4.62 -1.42 -5.86
N SER A 161 -3.32 -1.57 -6.13
CA SER A 161 -2.70 -2.87 -6.36
C SER A 161 -2.81 -3.75 -5.12
N THR A 162 -2.46 -3.26 -3.93
CA THR A 162 -2.57 -4.04 -2.68
C THR A 162 -3.98 -4.61 -2.46
N VAL A 163 -5.04 -3.90 -2.82
CA VAL A 163 -6.42 -4.42 -2.77
C VAL A 163 -6.65 -5.62 -3.70
N MET A 164 -6.03 -5.63 -4.87
CA MET A 164 -6.13 -6.74 -5.82
C MET A 164 -5.37 -7.98 -5.34
N TRP A 165 -4.26 -7.78 -4.64
CA TRP A 165 -3.33 -8.85 -4.24
C TRP A 165 -3.45 -9.29 -2.78
N SER A 166 -4.42 -8.78 -2.01
CA SER A 166 -4.62 -9.18 -0.60
C SER A 166 -5.66 -10.31 -0.47
N PRO A 167 -5.23 -11.59 -0.33
CA PRO A 167 -6.14 -12.72 -0.17
C PRO A 167 -6.81 -12.75 1.21
N VAL A 168 -7.95 -13.44 1.29
CA VAL A 168 -8.71 -13.64 2.55
C VAL A 168 -7.87 -14.37 3.60
N SER A 169 -6.93 -15.21 3.17
CA SER A 169 -6.05 -16.01 4.03
C SER A 169 -5.21 -15.14 4.99
N HIS A 170 -4.85 -13.90 4.60
CA HIS A 170 -4.14 -12.97 5.48
C HIS A 170 -4.94 -12.58 6.74
N PHE A 171 -6.25 -12.81 6.73
CA PHE A 171 -7.17 -12.50 7.83
C PHE A 171 -7.72 -13.78 8.49
N GLY A 172 -7.07 -14.93 8.33
CA GLY A 172 -7.51 -16.19 8.93
C GLY A 172 -8.90 -16.63 8.44
N GLY A 173 -9.28 -16.25 7.21
CA GLY A 173 -10.61 -16.53 6.66
C GLY A 173 -11.66 -15.45 6.94
N ASP A 174 -11.37 -14.43 7.74
CA ASP A 174 -12.32 -13.38 8.07
C ASP A 174 -12.50 -12.37 6.92
N ARG A 175 -13.51 -12.64 6.08
CA ARG A 175 -13.94 -11.76 4.98
C ARG A 175 -14.45 -10.39 5.45
N LYS A 176 -14.87 -10.23 6.71
CA LYS A 176 -15.32 -8.93 7.22
C LYS A 176 -14.11 -8.04 7.49
N ALA A 177 -13.08 -8.56 8.16
CA ALA A 177 -11.83 -7.85 8.40
C ALA A 177 -11.15 -7.43 7.07
N GLN A 178 -11.07 -8.35 6.10
CA GLN A 178 -10.55 -8.04 4.77
C GLN A 178 -11.32 -6.91 4.09
N ARG A 179 -12.66 -6.94 4.09
CA ARG A 179 -13.50 -5.90 3.50
C ARG A 179 -13.32 -4.54 4.18
N MET A 180 -13.13 -4.53 5.51
CA MET A 180 -12.85 -3.30 6.25
C MET A 180 -11.52 -2.69 5.80
N LEU A 181 -10.46 -3.50 5.67
CA LEU A 181 -9.19 -3.01 5.15
C LEU A 181 -9.29 -2.55 3.69
N HIS A 182 -9.92 -3.31 2.80
CA HIS A 182 -10.08 -2.90 1.41
C HIS A 182 -10.86 -1.58 1.27
N ARG A 183 -11.78 -1.31 2.18
CA ARG A 183 -12.46 0.00 2.27
C ARG A 183 -11.48 1.10 2.65
N ILE A 184 -10.61 0.89 3.63
CA ILE A 184 -9.54 1.84 3.99
C ILE A 184 -8.69 2.15 2.77
N PHE A 185 -8.19 1.13 2.10
CA PHE A 185 -7.34 1.29 0.92
C PHE A 185 -8.03 2.02 -0.23
N ARG A 186 -9.31 1.75 -0.49
CA ARG A 186 -10.08 2.53 -1.48
C ARG A 186 -10.24 3.99 -1.06
N GLU A 187 -10.55 4.27 0.22
CA GLU A 187 -10.64 5.63 0.74
C GLU A 187 -9.30 6.38 0.58
N VAL A 188 -8.19 5.73 0.93
CA VAL A 188 -6.83 6.26 0.77
C VAL A 188 -6.52 6.53 -0.70
N ALA A 189 -6.81 5.60 -1.61
CA ALA A 189 -6.58 5.77 -3.04
C ALA A 189 -7.38 6.95 -3.62
N VAL A 190 -8.62 7.16 -3.17
CA VAL A 190 -9.43 8.32 -3.58
C VAL A 190 -8.86 9.63 -3.05
N ILE A 191 -8.43 9.67 -1.78
CA ILE A 191 -7.82 10.86 -1.16
C ILE A 191 -6.55 11.27 -1.91
N PHE A 192 -5.64 10.33 -2.14
CA PHE A 192 -4.41 10.61 -2.88
C PHE A 192 -4.66 10.90 -4.36
N GLY A 193 -5.60 10.20 -5.01
CA GLY A 193 -5.97 10.46 -6.40
C GLY A 193 -6.55 11.87 -6.59
N THR A 194 -7.45 12.30 -5.70
CA THR A 194 -8.02 13.67 -5.73
C THR A 194 -6.97 14.73 -5.41
N GLY A 195 -6.08 14.46 -4.45
CA GLY A 195 -4.92 15.30 -4.15
C GLY A 195 -3.99 15.45 -5.35
N ALA A 196 -3.69 14.36 -6.06
CA ALA A 196 -2.84 14.37 -7.24
C ALA A 196 -3.42 15.21 -8.37
N LEU A 197 -4.72 15.04 -8.67
CA LEU A 197 -5.41 15.83 -9.68
C LEU A 197 -5.44 17.32 -9.32
N SER A 198 -5.64 17.63 -8.04
CA SER A 198 -5.63 19.01 -7.55
C SER A 198 -4.25 19.65 -7.69
N LEU A 199 -3.19 18.95 -7.29
CA LEU A 199 -1.80 19.41 -7.45
C LEU A 199 -1.42 19.55 -8.92
N ALA A 200 -1.76 18.60 -9.78
CA ALA A 200 -1.51 18.69 -11.21
C ALA A 200 -2.21 19.92 -11.84
N SER A 201 -3.45 20.19 -11.43
CA SER A 201 -4.22 21.35 -11.89
C SER A 201 -3.58 22.67 -11.44
N ILE A 202 -3.15 22.75 -10.17
CA ILE A 202 -2.46 23.93 -9.63
C ILE A 202 -1.10 24.13 -10.32
N GLY A 203 -0.32 23.05 -10.50
CA GLY A 203 0.97 23.11 -11.17
C GLY A 203 0.85 23.58 -12.63
N LEU A 204 -0.19 23.12 -13.33
CA LEU A 204 -0.51 23.56 -14.69
C LEU A 204 -0.94 25.05 -14.70
N ALA A 205 -1.79 25.46 -13.77
CA ALA A 205 -2.18 26.86 -13.62
C ALA A 205 -0.99 27.78 -13.29
N ALA A 206 -0.08 27.35 -12.41
CA ALA A 206 1.13 28.07 -12.06
C ALA A 206 2.13 28.19 -13.22
N HIS A 207 2.12 27.22 -14.14
CA HIS A 207 2.91 27.26 -15.37
C HIS A 207 2.44 28.38 -16.30
N PHE A 208 1.12 28.50 -16.51
CA PHE A 208 0.53 29.51 -17.41
C PHE A 208 0.40 30.90 -16.77
N ALA A 209 0.09 31.00 -15.47
CA ALA A 209 -0.15 32.26 -14.76
C ALA A 209 1.05 32.68 -13.89
N GLN A 210 2.13 33.13 -14.54
CA GLN A 210 3.40 33.39 -13.86
C GLN A 210 3.34 34.49 -12.78
N ALA A 211 2.45 35.48 -12.93
CA ALA A 211 2.27 36.58 -11.98
C ALA A 211 1.71 36.11 -10.62
N GLY A 212 1.07 34.94 -10.54
CA GLY A 212 0.42 34.39 -9.34
C GLY A 212 1.17 33.24 -8.68
N LYS A 213 2.41 32.94 -9.09
CA LYS A 213 3.13 31.72 -8.66
C LYS A 213 3.16 31.53 -7.14
N MET A 214 3.33 32.60 -6.36
CA MET A 214 3.36 32.51 -4.90
C MET A 214 2.01 32.02 -4.33
N TRP A 215 0.89 32.54 -4.83
CA TRP A 215 -0.45 32.13 -4.41
C TRP A 215 -0.75 30.68 -4.78
N TRP A 216 -0.36 30.26 -5.99
CA TRP A 216 -0.47 28.87 -6.41
C TRP A 216 0.36 27.95 -5.50
N GLY A 217 1.58 28.35 -5.14
CA GLY A 217 2.42 27.58 -4.21
C GLY A 217 1.78 27.40 -2.83
N PHE A 218 1.18 28.46 -2.26
CA PHE A 218 0.43 28.33 -1.01
C PHE A 218 -0.85 27.48 -1.17
N GLY A 219 -1.52 27.58 -2.32
CA GLY A 219 -2.63 26.71 -2.69
C GLY A 219 -2.23 25.23 -2.71
N SER A 220 -1.08 24.91 -3.30
CA SER A 220 -0.51 23.56 -3.31
C SER A 220 -0.22 23.05 -1.90
N CYS A 221 0.38 23.88 -1.05
CA CYS A 221 0.57 23.55 0.37
C CYS A 221 -0.76 23.24 1.06
N ALA A 222 -1.79 24.05 0.85
CA ALA A 222 -3.11 23.82 1.42
C ALA A 222 -3.74 22.49 0.94
N VAL A 223 -3.60 22.16 -0.34
CA VAL A 223 -4.05 20.87 -0.90
C VAL A 223 -3.31 19.70 -0.28
N VAL A 224 -1.98 19.79 -0.13
CA VAL A 224 -1.18 18.76 0.55
C VAL A 224 -1.69 18.57 1.98
N LEU A 225 -1.78 19.65 2.76
CA LEU A 225 -2.24 19.58 4.15
C LEU A 225 -3.66 19.05 4.28
N ALA A 226 -4.58 19.44 3.40
CA ALA A 226 -5.94 18.92 3.37
C ALA A 226 -5.96 17.42 3.06
N THR A 227 -5.12 16.97 2.11
CA THR A 227 -4.98 15.56 1.75
C THR A 227 -4.45 14.75 2.94
N LEU A 228 -3.40 15.25 3.62
CA LEU A 228 -2.83 14.61 4.82
C LEU A 228 -3.81 14.59 5.99
N GLY A 229 -4.51 15.70 6.25
CA GLY A 229 -5.53 15.77 7.30
C GLY A 229 -6.69 14.80 7.05
N ALA A 230 -7.16 14.71 5.80
CA ALA A 230 -8.17 13.73 5.41
C ALA A 230 -7.66 12.28 5.57
N LEU A 231 -6.41 12.00 5.18
CA LEU A 231 -5.78 10.70 5.36
C LEU A 231 -5.74 10.30 6.84
N VAL A 232 -5.18 11.16 7.70
CA VAL A 232 -5.03 10.88 9.14
C VAL A 232 -6.39 10.68 9.79
N ALA A 233 -7.35 11.58 9.54
CA ALA A 233 -8.69 11.46 10.12
C ALA A 233 -9.38 10.15 9.70
N ARG A 234 -9.26 9.76 8.42
CA ARG A 234 -9.86 8.52 7.91
C ARG A 234 -9.15 7.29 8.45
N MET A 235 -7.82 7.29 8.45
CA MET A 235 -7.03 6.22 9.05
C MET A 235 -7.45 6.01 10.50
N GLU A 236 -7.51 7.07 11.30
CA GLU A 236 -7.83 6.96 12.73
C GLU A 236 -9.20 6.37 13.01
N ILE A 237 -10.23 6.83 12.29
CA ILE A 237 -11.58 6.28 12.41
C ILE A 237 -11.59 4.78 12.08
N GLN A 238 -10.92 4.38 10.99
CA GLN A 238 -11.01 3.02 10.50
C GLN A 238 -10.09 2.05 11.27
N LEU A 239 -8.89 2.50 11.65
CA LEU A 239 -8.00 1.78 12.56
C LEU A 239 -8.72 1.51 13.89
N SER A 240 -9.38 2.51 14.45
CA SER A 240 -10.16 2.35 15.69
C SER A 240 -11.26 1.30 15.55
N ARG A 241 -11.94 1.26 14.40
CA ARG A 241 -12.95 0.23 14.10
C ARG A 241 -12.36 -1.18 14.01
N ILE A 242 -11.18 -1.33 13.38
CA ILE A 242 -10.49 -2.62 13.29
C ILE A 242 -10.02 -3.06 14.67
N HIS A 243 -9.41 -2.17 15.45
CA HIS A 243 -8.96 -2.49 16.81
C HIS A 243 -10.14 -2.87 17.71
N ALA A 244 -11.25 -2.12 17.66
CA ALA A 244 -12.48 -2.45 18.38
C ALA A 244 -13.08 -3.79 17.94
N TYR A 245 -13.02 -4.11 16.64
CA TYR A 245 -13.48 -5.41 16.12
C TYR A 245 -12.70 -6.59 16.72
N TYR A 246 -11.41 -6.41 17.00
CA TYR A 246 -10.56 -7.41 17.67
C TYR A 246 -10.50 -7.26 19.19
N GLY A 247 -11.37 -6.43 19.80
CA GLY A 247 -11.43 -6.24 21.26
C GLY A 247 -10.21 -5.52 21.85
N VAL A 248 -9.45 -4.79 21.04
CA VAL A 248 -8.31 -3.99 21.48
C VAL A 248 -8.75 -2.53 21.62
N ASN A 249 -8.78 -2.03 22.85
CA ASN A 249 -9.04 -0.61 23.11
C ASN A 249 -7.79 0.19 22.78
N ARG A 250 -7.84 0.95 21.69
CA ARG A 250 -6.87 2.01 21.40
C ARG A 250 -7.39 3.30 22.05
N PRO A 251 -6.61 4.01 22.88
CA PRO A 251 -7.06 5.29 23.40
C PRO A 251 -7.36 6.23 22.23
N PRO A 252 -8.52 6.93 22.21
CA PRO A 252 -8.71 8.06 21.31
C PRO A 252 -7.64 9.12 21.63
N PHE A 253 -7.18 9.87 20.64
CA PHE A 253 -6.20 10.95 20.79
C PHE A 253 -6.29 11.67 22.15
N ASN A 254 -5.17 11.72 22.87
CA ASN A 254 -4.91 12.80 23.83
C ASN A 254 -4.22 13.94 23.09
#